data_AF-A0AAW0XCJ6-F1
#
_entry.id   AF-A0AAW0XCJ6-F1
#
_cell.length_a   1.000
_cell.length_b   1.000
_cell.length_c   1.000
_cell.angle_alpha   90.00
_cell.angle_beta   90.00
_cell.angle_gamma   90.00
#
_symmetry.space_group_name_H-M   'P 1'
#
loop_
_entity.id
_entity.type
_entity.pdbx_description
1 polymer ?
#
loop_
_entity_poly.entity_id
_entity_poly.type
_entity_poly.pdbx_seq_one_letter_code
_entity_poly.pdbx_strand_id
1 'polypeptide(L)'
;MVPYSLCIAVLFCTLAWADECAWDRDVDFSENPPIIFDESFEIVRPVLEDNYRMVRVTAGSKLILDCPGTNITSLAVTTVEATCDGGRNLWIDDKTWEMKDLGCTAEAAATIRRNTGSCGSEDIGVIHIIGFEILGPESFYELVIHDEARQQAVAVVGVNNPHLTTAPTRLCDDLCDRLTWINFDISDLVHGFTYCCTVDDLRQAVPHVPDLGDVELLTE
;
A
#
# COMPACT_ATOMS: atom_id res chain seq x y z
N MET A 1 52.14 -45.80 31.69
CA MET A 1 51.68 -44.39 31.69
C MET A 1 51.27 -44.05 30.27
N VAL A 2 49.97 -43.89 30.02
CA VAL A 2 49.40 -43.58 28.69
C VAL A 2 49.10 -42.09 28.68
N PRO A 3 49.61 -41.29 27.72
CA PRO A 3 49.30 -39.87 27.67
C PRO A 3 47.92 -39.69 27.04
N TYR A 4 46.99 -39.12 27.79
CA TYR A 4 45.72 -38.66 27.24
C TYR A 4 45.95 -37.31 26.56
N SER A 5 45.92 -37.28 25.23
CA SER A 5 45.80 -36.03 24.47
C SER A 5 44.38 -35.50 24.61
N LEU A 6 44.23 -34.39 25.34
CA LEU A 6 43.00 -33.64 25.44
C LEU A 6 42.81 -32.82 24.15
N CYS A 7 42.02 -33.33 23.20
CA CYS A 7 41.59 -32.54 22.05
C CYS A 7 40.51 -31.55 22.50
N ILE A 8 40.89 -30.27 22.64
CA ILE A 8 39.94 -29.17 22.82
C ILE A 8 39.37 -28.83 21.43
N ALA A 9 38.16 -29.31 21.13
CA ALA A 9 37.42 -28.86 19.98
C ALA A 9 36.91 -27.44 20.24
N VAL A 10 37.57 -26.44 19.65
CA VAL A 10 37.08 -25.06 19.66
C VAL A 10 35.92 -25.00 18.65
N LEU A 11 34.69 -25.05 19.17
CA LEU A 11 33.49 -24.82 18.38
C LEU A 11 33.46 -23.32 18.03
N PHE A 12 33.92 -22.97 16.84
CA PHE A 12 33.65 -21.65 16.27
C PHE A 12 32.15 -21.59 15.95
N CYS A 13 31.36 -21.09 16.89
CA CYS A 13 30.03 -20.60 16.58
C CYS A 13 30.22 -19.34 15.74
N THR A 14 30.26 -19.48 14.41
CA THR A 14 30.06 -18.32 13.56
C THR A 14 28.65 -17.85 13.87
N LEU A 15 28.54 -16.69 14.52
CA LEU A 15 27.33 -15.89 14.44
C LEU A 15 27.12 -15.65 12.94
N ALA A 16 26.32 -16.49 12.31
CA ALA A 16 25.71 -16.16 11.03
C ALA A 16 24.80 -15.00 11.37
N TRP A 17 25.21 -13.80 10.98
CA TRP A 17 24.29 -12.67 10.94
C TRP A 17 23.25 -13.14 9.94
N ALA A 18 22.02 -13.35 10.42
CA ALA A 18 20.95 -13.66 9.49
C ALA A 18 20.83 -12.43 8.59
N ASP A 19 21.16 -12.63 7.30
CA ASP A 19 21.16 -11.54 6.33
C ASP A 19 19.76 -10.96 6.29
N GLU A 20 19.63 -9.64 6.32
CA GLU A 20 18.32 -9.00 6.13
C GLU A 20 17.73 -9.40 4.77
N CYS A 21 16.40 -9.36 4.69
CA CYS A 21 15.77 -9.44 3.39
C CYS A 21 15.86 -8.08 2.72
N ALA A 22 16.31 -8.07 1.47
CA ALA A 22 16.42 -6.89 0.64
C ALA A 22 15.93 -7.22 -0.77
N TRP A 23 14.83 -6.59 -1.16
CA TRP A 23 14.24 -6.73 -2.48
C TRP A 23 14.25 -5.40 -3.21
N ASP A 24 14.70 -5.40 -4.45
CA ASP A 24 14.48 -4.29 -5.36
C ASP A 24 13.03 -4.35 -5.87
N ARG A 25 12.23 -3.34 -5.53
CA ARG A 25 10.81 -3.27 -5.89
C ARG A 25 10.57 -3.39 -7.40
N ASP A 26 11.52 -2.92 -8.21
CA ASP A 26 11.39 -2.87 -9.67
C ASP A 26 11.83 -4.17 -10.37
N VAL A 27 12.51 -5.07 -9.65
CA VAL A 27 13.14 -6.28 -10.24
C VAL A 27 12.68 -7.57 -9.57
N ASP A 28 12.49 -7.57 -8.25
CA ASP A 28 12.27 -8.77 -7.45
C ASP A 28 10.79 -9.12 -7.25
N PHE A 29 9.89 -8.26 -7.70
CA PHE A 29 8.45 -8.39 -7.51
C PHE A 29 7.76 -8.82 -8.81
N SER A 30 6.63 -9.50 -8.66
CA SER A 30 5.73 -9.81 -9.78
C SER A 30 5.06 -8.54 -10.33
N GLU A 31 4.45 -8.68 -11.51
CA GLU A 31 3.66 -7.62 -12.17
C GLU A 31 2.54 -7.09 -11.26
N ASN A 32 1.80 -8.01 -10.62
CA ASN A 32 0.82 -7.70 -9.58
C ASN A 32 1.37 -8.20 -8.24
N PRO A 33 2.10 -7.38 -7.46
CA PRO A 33 2.67 -7.82 -6.21
C PRO A 33 1.68 -7.71 -5.05
N PRO A 34 1.87 -8.53 -4.00
CA PRO A 34 1.11 -8.39 -2.78
C PRO A 34 1.46 -7.09 -2.05
N ILE A 35 0.51 -6.59 -1.26
CA ILE A 35 0.78 -5.58 -0.25
C ILE A 35 1.49 -6.26 0.92
N ILE A 36 2.55 -5.65 1.42
CA ILE A 36 3.36 -6.18 2.52
C ILE A 36 3.06 -5.36 3.77
N PHE A 37 2.71 -6.04 4.85
CA PHE A 37 2.62 -5.46 6.18
C PHE A 37 3.64 -6.09 7.12
N ASP A 38 4.07 -5.32 8.11
CA ASP A 38 4.81 -5.85 9.25
C ASP A 38 3.85 -6.46 10.30
N GLU A 39 4.42 -6.94 11.41
CA GLU A 39 3.66 -7.52 12.54
C GLU A 39 2.71 -6.52 13.23
N SER A 40 2.92 -5.22 13.03
CA SER A 40 2.06 -4.15 13.56
C SER A 40 0.94 -3.77 12.59
N PHE A 41 0.81 -4.47 11.46
CA PHE A 41 -0.09 -4.13 10.35
C PHE A 41 0.23 -2.79 9.68
N GLU A 42 1.47 -2.32 9.80
CA GLU A 42 1.95 -1.14 9.08
C GLU A 42 2.48 -1.56 7.70
N ILE A 43 2.20 -0.77 6.67
CA ILE A 43 2.66 -1.05 5.32
C ILE A 43 4.19 -0.95 5.25
N VAL A 44 4.84 -2.00 4.76
CA VAL A 44 6.27 -1.98 4.46
C VAL A 44 6.49 -1.30 3.11
N ARG A 45 7.00 -0.06 3.14
CA ARG A 45 7.23 0.76 1.95
C ARG A 45 8.66 0.62 1.43
N PRO A 46 8.87 0.67 0.10
CA PRO A 46 10.22 0.80 -0.45
C PRO A 46 10.83 2.16 -0.11
N VAL A 47 12.14 2.18 0.10
CA VAL A 47 12.95 3.39 0.31
C VAL A 47 13.88 3.57 -0.90
N LEU A 48 14.06 4.81 -1.35
CA LEU A 48 15.01 5.11 -2.43
C LEU A 48 16.45 5.10 -1.90
N GLU A 49 17.25 4.15 -2.37
CA GLU A 49 18.65 3.95 -1.99
C GLU A 49 19.50 3.76 -3.25
N ASP A 50 20.48 4.64 -3.51
CA ASP A 50 21.38 4.56 -4.68
C ASP A 50 20.65 4.42 -6.04
N ASN A 51 19.46 5.02 -6.16
CA ASN A 51 18.52 4.92 -7.30
C ASN A 51 17.74 3.61 -7.43
N TYR A 52 17.82 2.74 -6.43
CA TYR A 52 16.99 1.53 -6.32
C TYR A 52 15.90 1.74 -5.29
N ARG A 53 14.72 1.14 -5.52
CA ARG A 53 13.62 1.17 -4.56
C ARG A 53 13.68 -0.07 -3.70
N MET A 54 14.40 0.03 -2.59
CA MET A 54 14.70 -1.10 -1.73
C MET A 54 13.60 -1.30 -0.68
N VAL A 55 13.06 -2.51 -0.63
CA VAL A 55 12.30 -2.99 0.53
C VAL A 55 13.26 -3.78 1.40
N ARG A 56 13.48 -3.33 2.65
CA ARG A 56 14.36 -3.99 3.61
C ARG A 56 13.60 -4.43 4.84
N VAL A 57 13.86 -5.67 5.26
CA VAL A 57 13.21 -6.28 6.43
C VAL A 57 14.26 -7.04 7.23
N THR A 58 14.25 -6.87 8.56
CA THR A 58 15.18 -7.56 9.44
C THR A 58 14.96 -9.08 9.36
N ALA A 59 16.05 -9.84 9.35
CA ALA A 59 15.98 -11.30 9.32
C ALA A 59 15.17 -11.85 10.49
N GLY A 60 14.29 -12.82 10.22
CA GLY A 60 13.39 -13.40 11.20
C GLY A 60 12.15 -12.56 11.53
N SER A 61 12.01 -11.33 11.03
CA SER A 61 10.76 -10.58 11.14
C SER A 61 9.66 -11.28 10.37
N LYS A 62 8.47 -11.34 10.96
CA LYS A 62 7.27 -11.78 10.25
C LYS A 62 6.70 -10.64 9.42
N LEU A 63 6.08 -11.03 8.31
CA LEU A 63 5.42 -10.17 7.35
C LEU A 63 4.07 -10.78 7.03
N ILE A 64 3.13 -9.94 6.66
CA ILE A 64 1.83 -10.36 6.13
C ILE A 64 1.81 -9.93 4.67
N LEU A 65 1.67 -10.90 3.77
CA LEU A 65 1.48 -10.64 2.35
C LEU A 65 -0.01 -10.76 2.04
N ASP A 66 -0.58 -9.74 1.43
CA ASP A 66 -2.01 -9.67 1.14
C ASP A 66 -2.29 -9.34 -0.33
N CYS A 67 -3.27 -10.03 -0.90
CA CYS A 67 -3.77 -9.83 -2.26
C CYS A 67 -5.25 -9.45 -2.24
N PRO A 68 -5.60 -8.19 -1.92
CA PRO A 68 -6.98 -7.80 -1.64
C PRO A 68 -7.92 -8.06 -2.83
N GLY A 69 -9.03 -8.75 -2.55
CA GLY A 69 -10.04 -9.09 -3.57
C GLY A 69 -9.58 -10.15 -4.58
N THR A 70 -8.40 -10.75 -4.39
CA THR A 70 -7.83 -11.79 -5.26
C THR A 70 -7.02 -12.79 -4.42
N ASN A 71 -6.17 -13.59 -5.05
CA ASN A 71 -5.34 -14.60 -4.40
C ASN A 71 -3.88 -14.45 -4.80
N ILE A 72 -2.99 -14.80 -3.87
CA ILE A 72 -1.59 -15.14 -4.15
C ILE A 72 -1.59 -16.37 -5.06
N THR A 73 -1.07 -16.20 -6.27
CA THR A 73 -1.21 -17.17 -7.37
C THR A 73 -0.66 -18.54 -7.00
N SER A 74 0.49 -18.58 -6.33
CA SER A 74 1.21 -19.81 -5.99
C SER A 74 0.65 -20.56 -4.78
N LEU A 75 -0.14 -19.88 -3.94
CA LEU A 75 -0.67 -20.43 -2.68
C LEU A 75 -2.19 -20.60 -2.70
N ALA A 76 -2.89 -19.96 -3.64
CA ALA A 76 -4.36 -19.94 -3.74
C ALA A 76 -5.06 -19.44 -2.47
N VAL A 77 -4.39 -18.55 -1.72
CA VAL A 77 -4.92 -17.85 -0.54
C VAL A 77 -4.84 -16.34 -0.77
N THR A 78 -5.72 -15.58 -0.11
CA THR A 78 -5.72 -14.11 -0.18
C THR A 78 -4.58 -13.50 0.65
N THR A 79 -4.33 -14.07 1.83
CA THR A 79 -3.34 -13.55 2.79
C THR A 79 -2.47 -14.69 3.29
N VAL A 80 -1.19 -14.43 3.52
CA VAL A 80 -0.28 -15.40 4.14
C VAL A 80 0.72 -14.69 5.06
N GLU A 81 1.05 -15.33 6.19
CA GLU A 81 2.18 -14.92 7.03
C GLU A 81 3.46 -15.50 6.44
N ALA A 82 4.47 -14.65 6.24
CA ALA A 82 5.80 -15.03 5.80
C ALA A 82 6.83 -14.59 6.83
N THR A 83 7.97 -15.26 6.88
CA THR A 83 9.12 -14.83 7.68
C THR A 83 10.26 -14.45 6.76
N CYS A 84 10.97 -13.36 7.05
CA CYS A 84 12.20 -13.04 6.33
C CYS A 84 13.28 -14.10 6.60
N ASP A 85 13.66 -14.87 5.56
CA ASP A 85 14.67 -15.93 5.60
C ASP A 85 16.06 -15.43 5.13
N GLY A 86 16.14 -14.14 4.78
CA GLY A 86 17.33 -13.42 4.40
C GLY A 86 17.64 -13.36 2.91
N GLY A 87 18.39 -12.35 2.50
CA GLY A 87 18.68 -12.09 1.09
C GLY A 87 17.39 -11.73 0.32
N ARG A 88 16.96 -12.60 -0.59
CA ARG A 88 15.71 -12.43 -1.36
C ARG A 88 14.60 -13.39 -0.95
N ASN A 89 14.80 -14.12 0.15
CA ASN A 89 14.01 -15.29 0.47
C ASN A 89 13.00 -15.00 1.59
N LEU A 90 11.82 -15.60 1.43
CA LEU A 90 10.77 -15.67 2.42
C LEU A 90 10.52 -17.11 2.81
N TRP A 91 10.24 -17.36 4.08
CA TRP A 91 9.84 -18.66 4.59
C TRP A 91 8.33 -18.68 4.86
N ILE A 92 7.64 -19.65 4.26
CA ILE A 92 6.20 -19.87 4.42
C ILE A 92 5.99 -21.39 4.51
N ASP A 93 5.37 -21.87 5.59
CA ASP A 93 4.98 -23.29 5.79
C ASP A 93 6.04 -24.30 5.37
N ASP A 94 7.23 -24.20 5.97
CA ASP A 94 8.37 -25.09 5.74
C ASP A 94 9.01 -25.03 4.34
N LYS A 95 8.73 -23.96 3.59
CA LYS A 95 9.25 -23.75 2.24
C LYS A 95 9.79 -22.34 2.06
N THR A 96 10.92 -22.26 1.36
CA THR A 96 11.50 -21.01 0.89
C THR A 96 10.85 -20.55 -0.42
N TRP A 97 10.55 -19.26 -0.51
CA TRP A 97 9.92 -18.59 -1.65
C TRP A 97 10.71 -17.33 -2.01
N GLU A 98 10.71 -16.98 -3.29
CA GLU A 98 11.13 -15.65 -3.74
C GLU A 98 9.91 -14.73 -3.89
N MET A 99 10.09 -13.42 -3.67
CA MET A 99 9.01 -12.44 -3.75
C MET A 99 8.25 -12.48 -5.09
N LYS A 100 8.96 -12.67 -6.20
CA LYS A 100 8.38 -12.76 -7.56
C LYS A 100 7.36 -13.90 -7.72
N ASP A 101 7.48 -14.95 -6.91
CA ASP A 101 6.62 -16.14 -6.98
C ASP A 101 5.35 -15.98 -6.12
N LEU A 102 5.24 -14.90 -5.35
CA LEU A 102 4.15 -14.63 -4.41
C LEU A 102 3.19 -13.54 -4.92
N GLY A 103 3.17 -13.32 -6.24
CA GLY A 103 2.30 -12.35 -6.90
C GLY A 103 0.80 -12.65 -6.82
N CYS A 104 0.02 -11.59 -6.77
CA CYS A 104 -1.44 -11.62 -6.87
C CYS A 104 -1.89 -12.02 -8.27
N THR A 105 -3.05 -12.67 -8.36
CA THR A 105 -3.62 -13.11 -9.66
C THR A 105 -4.02 -11.91 -10.54
N ALA A 106 -4.35 -10.78 -9.93
CA ALA A 106 -4.66 -9.52 -10.57
C ALA A 106 -4.24 -8.37 -9.64
N GLU A 107 -4.27 -7.13 -10.16
CA GLU A 107 -4.19 -5.95 -9.32
C GLU A 107 -5.33 -5.97 -8.27
N ALA A 108 -5.05 -5.46 -7.07
CA ALA A 108 -6.02 -5.45 -5.98
C ALA A 108 -7.32 -4.74 -6.40
N ALA A 109 -8.46 -5.21 -5.90
CA ALA A 109 -9.77 -4.62 -6.22
C ALA A 109 -10.21 -3.65 -5.12
N ALA A 110 -10.50 -2.39 -5.49
CA ALA A 110 -10.96 -1.39 -4.53
C ALA A 110 -12.40 -1.63 -4.07
N THR A 111 -12.63 -1.50 -2.76
CA THR A 111 -13.91 -1.49 -2.05
C THR A 111 -14.35 -0.05 -1.76
N ILE A 112 -15.67 0.22 -1.78
CA ILE A 112 -16.21 1.55 -1.45
C ILE A 112 -16.93 1.50 -0.10
N ARG A 113 -16.44 2.28 0.87
CA ARG A 113 -17.12 2.58 2.14
C ARG A 113 -17.77 3.96 2.03
N ARG A 114 -19.07 4.06 2.33
CA ARG A 114 -19.83 5.31 2.20
C ARG A 114 -20.12 5.92 3.57
N ASN A 115 -20.15 7.24 3.66
CA ASN A 115 -20.56 7.99 4.85
C ASN A 115 -19.69 7.65 6.07
N THR A 116 -18.36 7.66 5.90
CA THR A 116 -17.40 7.25 6.93
C THR A 116 -17.00 8.36 7.89
N GLY A 117 -17.43 9.60 7.64
CA GLY A 117 -17.13 10.76 8.48
C GLY A 117 -17.60 12.07 7.85
N SER A 118 -17.29 13.17 8.52
CA SER A 118 -17.47 14.53 8.02
C SER A 118 -16.14 15.16 7.64
N CYS A 119 -16.15 16.14 6.72
CA CYS A 119 -14.97 16.88 6.31
C CYS A 119 -15.30 18.34 5.96
N GLY A 120 -14.27 19.16 5.75
CA GLY A 120 -14.41 20.59 5.47
C GLY A 120 -14.66 21.44 6.73
N SER A 121 -14.72 22.76 6.53
CA SER A 121 -15.04 23.69 7.62
C SER A 121 -16.46 23.41 8.16
N GLU A 122 -16.63 23.40 9.48
CA GLU A 122 -17.92 23.16 10.15
C GLU A 122 -18.56 21.77 9.86
N ASP A 123 -17.77 20.76 9.46
CA ASP A 123 -18.26 19.38 9.23
C ASP A 123 -19.36 19.26 8.16
N ILE A 124 -19.42 20.20 7.23
CA ILE A 124 -20.46 20.28 6.19
C ILE A 124 -20.34 19.21 5.11
N GLY A 125 -19.15 18.63 4.94
CA GLY A 125 -18.82 17.59 3.97
C GLY A 125 -19.12 16.19 4.49
N VAL A 126 -19.38 15.23 3.59
CA VAL A 126 -19.43 13.78 3.91
C VAL A 126 -18.28 13.04 3.22
N ILE A 127 -17.51 12.27 4.00
CA ILE A 127 -16.41 11.43 3.49
C ILE A 127 -16.97 10.11 2.96
N HIS A 128 -16.59 9.77 1.73
CA HIS A 128 -16.61 8.40 1.21
C HIS A 128 -15.15 7.89 1.10
N ILE A 129 -14.95 6.59 1.20
CA ILE A 129 -13.61 5.99 1.11
C ILE A 129 -13.67 4.93 0.03
N ILE A 130 -12.79 5.04 -0.97
CA ILE A 130 -12.59 4.03 -1.99
C ILE A 130 -11.22 3.43 -1.73
N GLY A 131 -11.08 2.14 -1.44
CA GLY A 131 -9.79 1.59 -1.05
C GLY A 131 -9.83 0.09 -0.94
N PHE A 132 -8.68 -0.55 -0.82
CA PHE A 132 -8.65 -2.00 -0.68
C PHE A 132 -9.11 -2.38 0.72
N GLU A 133 -9.95 -3.39 0.87
CA GLU A 133 -10.21 -3.94 2.20
C GLU A 133 -9.07 -4.87 2.57
N ILE A 134 -8.15 -4.37 3.40
CA ILE A 134 -7.02 -5.13 3.95
C ILE A 134 -7.26 -5.47 5.41
N LEU A 135 -6.48 -6.40 5.95
CA LEU A 135 -6.29 -6.53 7.38
C LEU A 135 -5.36 -5.41 7.86
N GLY A 136 -5.90 -4.32 8.39
CA GLY A 136 -5.11 -3.18 8.89
C GLY A 136 -5.85 -1.84 8.78
N PRO A 137 -5.38 -0.78 9.45
CA PRO A 137 -6.02 0.53 9.45
C PRO A 137 -5.69 1.40 8.23
N GLU A 138 -4.77 1.00 7.34
CA GLU A 138 -4.27 1.87 6.25
C GLU A 138 -4.48 1.29 4.84
N SER A 139 -5.55 1.66 4.14
CA SER A 139 -5.74 1.25 2.73
C SER A 139 -6.73 2.11 1.94
N PHE A 140 -6.48 3.39 1.73
CA PHE A 140 -7.55 4.27 1.24
C PHE A 140 -7.12 5.23 0.13
N TYR A 141 -7.94 5.27 -0.93
CA TYR A 141 -8.28 6.51 -1.60
C TYR A 141 -9.39 7.18 -0.80
N GLU A 142 -9.05 8.22 -0.08
CA GLU A 142 -10.05 9.10 0.53
C GLU A 142 -10.80 9.81 -0.61
N LEU A 143 -12.14 9.86 -0.57
CA LEU A 143 -12.96 10.44 -1.62
C LEU A 143 -14.21 11.18 -1.12
N VAL A 144 -14.42 12.37 -1.70
CA VAL A 144 -15.63 13.20 -1.68
C VAL A 144 -15.74 14.10 -0.45
N ILE A 145 -15.93 15.38 -0.75
CA ILE A 145 -16.45 16.42 0.12
C ILE A 145 -17.74 16.91 -0.55
N HIS A 146 -18.88 16.78 0.12
CA HIS A 146 -20.18 17.27 -0.34
C HIS A 146 -20.82 18.13 0.75
N ASP A 147 -20.91 19.44 0.51
CA ASP A 147 -21.61 20.41 1.35
C ASP A 147 -23.11 20.43 1.02
N GLU A 148 -23.89 19.71 1.83
CA GLU A 148 -25.35 19.63 1.68
C GLU A 148 -26.03 21.01 1.78
N ALA A 149 -25.48 21.94 2.58
CA ALA A 149 -26.06 23.26 2.80
C ALA A 149 -25.91 24.17 1.59
N ARG A 150 -24.86 23.99 0.79
CA ARG A 150 -24.54 24.81 -0.39
C ARG A 150 -24.76 24.12 -1.73
N GLN A 151 -25.14 22.83 -1.75
CA GLN A 151 -25.23 22.02 -2.98
C GLN A 151 -23.90 22.04 -3.77
N GLN A 152 -22.80 21.91 -3.03
CA GLN A 152 -21.44 21.98 -3.58
C GLN A 152 -20.70 20.67 -3.30
N ALA A 153 -19.93 20.17 -4.27
CA ALA A 153 -19.14 18.96 -4.07
C ALA A 153 -17.81 19.01 -4.83
N VAL A 154 -16.84 18.25 -4.32
CA VAL A 154 -15.60 17.94 -5.02
C VAL A 154 -15.10 16.56 -4.59
N ALA A 155 -14.47 15.85 -5.52
CA ALA A 155 -13.83 14.58 -5.27
C ALA A 155 -12.32 14.82 -5.10
N VAL A 156 -11.77 14.75 -3.89
CA VAL A 156 -10.32 14.63 -3.68
C VAL A 156 -9.97 13.16 -3.74
N VAL A 157 -9.01 12.76 -4.57
CA VAL A 157 -8.59 11.38 -4.76
C VAL A 157 -7.16 11.23 -4.27
N GLY A 158 -6.96 10.54 -3.15
CA GLY A 158 -5.63 10.16 -2.66
C GLY A 158 -5.20 8.80 -3.19
N VAL A 159 -4.05 8.67 -3.83
CA VAL A 159 -3.48 7.41 -4.30
C VAL A 159 -2.35 7.00 -3.37
N ASN A 160 -2.70 6.25 -2.32
CA ASN A 160 -1.74 5.71 -1.37
C ASN A 160 -1.23 4.33 -1.81
N ASN A 161 -0.60 4.28 -2.99
CA ASN A 161 0.04 3.07 -3.50
C ASN A 161 1.56 3.19 -3.31
N PRO A 162 2.18 2.45 -2.36
CA PRO A 162 3.61 2.53 -2.04
C PRO A 162 4.52 2.04 -3.18
N HIS A 163 3.93 1.57 -4.27
CA HIS A 163 4.65 1.03 -5.41
C HIS A 163 4.77 1.99 -6.59
N LEU A 164 4.19 3.18 -6.52
CA LEU A 164 4.28 4.15 -7.60
C LEU A 164 5.68 4.78 -7.67
N THR A 165 6.21 4.89 -8.88
CA THR A 165 7.45 5.62 -9.23
C THR A 165 7.19 6.86 -10.06
N THR A 166 6.00 6.95 -10.64
CA THR A 166 5.55 8.05 -11.46
C THR A 166 4.14 8.42 -11.03
N ALA A 167 3.73 9.64 -11.35
CA ALA A 167 2.35 10.04 -11.19
C ALA A 167 1.42 9.00 -11.85
N PRO A 168 0.40 8.50 -11.13
CA PRO A 168 -0.55 7.57 -11.70
C PRO A 168 -1.39 8.26 -12.78
N THR A 169 -2.01 7.47 -13.65
CA THR A 169 -3.03 8.01 -14.56
C THR A 169 -4.19 8.54 -13.72
N ARG A 170 -4.47 9.83 -13.83
CA ARG A 170 -5.62 10.45 -13.17
C ARG A 170 -6.90 10.02 -13.85
N LEU A 171 -7.96 9.84 -13.05
CA LEU A 171 -9.28 9.47 -13.54
C LEU A 171 -10.07 10.66 -14.12
N CYS A 172 -9.57 11.88 -13.92
CA CYS A 172 -10.15 13.14 -14.37
C CYS A 172 -9.05 14.18 -14.60
N ASP A 173 -9.41 15.34 -15.16
CA ASP A 173 -8.54 16.51 -15.14
C ASP A 173 -8.45 17.07 -13.73
N ASP A 174 -7.23 17.31 -13.27
CA ASP A 174 -6.97 17.80 -11.92
C ASP A 174 -7.41 19.26 -11.76
N LEU A 175 -8.12 19.51 -10.67
CA LEU A 175 -8.65 20.82 -10.30
C LEU A 175 -8.35 21.19 -8.84
N CYS A 176 -7.36 20.54 -8.20
CA CYS A 176 -6.94 20.89 -6.84
C CYS A 176 -6.47 22.35 -6.71
N ASP A 177 -5.89 22.94 -7.77
CA ASP A 177 -5.50 24.37 -7.80
C ASP A 177 -6.67 25.35 -7.63
N ARG A 178 -7.91 24.87 -7.76
CA ARG A 178 -9.14 25.66 -7.54
C ARG A 178 -9.67 25.57 -6.11
N LEU A 179 -9.06 24.73 -5.27
CA LEU A 179 -9.51 24.44 -3.90
C LEU A 179 -8.58 25.16 -2.92
N THR A 180 -9.03 26.24 -2.30
CA THR A 180 -8.17 27.09 -1.45
C THR A 180 -7.74 26.41 -0.15
N TRP A 181 -8.44 25.37 0.26
CA TRP A 181 -8.20 24.61 1.48
C TRP A 181 -7.23 23.42 1.29
N ILE A 182 -6.87 23.06 0.05
CA ILE A 182 -5.78 22.11 -0.22
C ILE A 182 -4.44 22.86 -0.13
N ASN A 183 -3.66 22.60 0.91
CA ASN A 183 -2.42 23.32 1.21
C ASN A 183 -1.19 22.43 1.42
N PHE A 184 -1.27 21.17 0.98
CA PHE A 184 -0.19 20.18 1.04
C PHE A 184 0.33 19.81 -0.35
N ASP A 185 1.46 19.13 -0.42
CA ASP A 185 2.04 18.67 -1.69
C ASP A 185 1.24 17.49 -2.25
N ILE A 186 0.37 17.78 -3.22
CA ILE A 186 -0.45 16.77 -3.90
C ILE A 186 0.38 15.82 -4.80
N SER A 187 1.64 16.16 -5.08
CA SER A 187 2.51 15.35 -5.95
C SER A 187 3.45 14.40 -5.19
N ASP A 188 3.30 14.31 -3.86
CA ASP A 188 4.15 13.49 -2.99
C ASP A 188 3.88 11.99 -3.18
N LEU A 189 4.63 11.33 -4.07
CA LEU A 189 4.50 9.87 -4.27
C LEU A 189 4.89 9.03 -3.03
N VAL A 190 5.66 9.59 -2.10
CA VAL A 190 6.12 8.87 -0.90
C VAL A 190 4.99 8.78 0.12
N HIS A 191 4.29 9.90 0.36
CA HIS A 191 3.20 9.99 1.32
C HIS A 191 1.80 9.83 0.70
N GLY A 192 1.69 9.83 -0.63
CA GLY A 192 0.46 9.59 -1.37
C GLY A 192 0.20 10.67 -2.42
N PHE A 193 -0.07 10.26 -3.65
CA PHE A 193 -0.36 11.18 -4.75
C PHE A 193 -1.81 11.63 -4.70
N THR A 194 -2.08 12.93 -4.70
CA THR A 194 -3.45 13.47 -4.64
C THR A 194 -3.81 14.20 -5.92
N TYR A 195 -5.07 14.11 -6.35
CA TYR A 195 -5.65 14.95 -7.40
C TYR A 195 -7.13 15.16 -7.14
N CYS A 196 -7.73 16.18 -7.75
CA CYS A 196 -9.11 16.55 -7.48
C CYS A 196 -9.95 16.47 -8.76
N CYS A 197 -11.20 16.03 -8.65
CA CYS A 197 -12.17 15.86 -9.75
C CYS A 197 -13.49 16.55 -9.42
N THR A 198 -14.27 16.86 -10.46
CA THR A 198 -15.72 16.97 -10.26
C THR A 198 -16.27 15.57 -9.93
N VAL A 199 -17.38 15.51 -9.20
CA VAL A 199 -18.02 14.22 -8.88
C VAL A 199 -18.50 13.52 -10.16
N ASP A 200 -18.98 14.28 -11.14
CA ASP A 200 -19.44 13.76 -12.43
C ASP A 200 -18.31 13.16 -13.27
N ASP A 201 -17.16 13.83 -13.37
CA ASP A 201 -16.01 13.31 -14.11
C ASP A 201 -15.50 12.02 -13.48
N LEU A 202 -15.41 11.99 -12.15
CA LEU A 202 -14.99 10.78 -11.45
C LEU A 202 -15.99 9.63 -11.62
N ARG A 203 -17.30 9.92 -11.61
CA ARG A 203 -18.36 8.92 -11.82
C ARG A 203 -18.29 8.25 -13.19
N GLN A 204 -17.76 8.94 -14.21
CA GLN A 204 -17.52 8.32 -15.53
C GLN A 204 -16.46 7.22 -15.45
N ALA A 205 -15.43 7.39 -14.62
CA ALA A 205 -14.37 6.41 -14.42
C ALA A 205 -14.70 5.37 -13.33
N VAL A 206 -15.52 5.74 -12.35
CA VAL A 206 -15.92 4.91 -11.20
C VAL A 206 -17.45 4.88 -11.10
N PRO A 207 -18.13 3.95 -11.81
CA PRO A 207 -19.60 3.93 -11.95
C PRO A 207 -20.41 3.80 -10.65
N HIS A 208 -19.74 3.49 -9.53
CA HIS A 208 -20.35 3.34 -8.21
C HIS A 208 -20.31 4.62 -7.35
N VAL A 209 -19.68 5.69 -7.84
CA VAL A 209 -19.77 7.04 -7.25
C VAL A 209 -21.24 7.50 -7.30
N PRO A 210 -21.79 8.01 -6.18
CA PRO A 210 -23.19 8.43 -6.12
C PRO A 210 -23.47 9.55 -7.11
N ASP A 211 -24.71 9.54 -7.62
CA ASP A 211 -25.25 10.65 -8.40
C ASP A 211 -25.75 11.72 -7.41
N LEU A 212 -25.10 12.88 -7.39
CA LEU A 212 -25.47 13.98 -6.50
C LEU A 212 -26.45 14.96 -7.17
N GLY A 213 -26.80 14.74 -8.45
CA GLY A 213 -27.57 15.70 -9.24
C GLY A 213 -26.76 16.96 -9.59
N ASP A 214 -27.45 18.07 -9.80
CA ASP A 214 -26.83 19.34 -10.18
C ASP A 214 -26.16 20.00 -8.96
N VAL A 215 -24.87 19.72 -8.75
CA VAL A 215 -24.04 20.33 -7.68
C VAL A 215 -22.96 21.23 -8.28
N GLU A 216 -22.69 22.35 -7.60
CA GLU A 216 -21.57 23.24 -7.94
C GLU A 216 -20.24 22.69 -7.44
N LEU A 217 -19.11 23.17 -7.99
CA LEU A 217 -17.79 22.80 -7.49
C LEU A 217 -17.53 23.45 -6.12
N LEU A 218 -17.25 22.64 -5.10
CA LEU A 218 -16.80 23.13 -3.80
C LEU A 218 -15.37 23.67 -3.93
N THR A 219 -15.14 24.97 -3.70
CA THR A 219 -13.83 25.62 -3.89
C THR A 219 -13.26 26.25 -2.61
N GLU A 220 -14.09 26.47 -1.59
CA GLU A 220 -13.77 27.14 -0.32
C GLU A 220 -14.35 26.36 0.87
#